data_AF-A0A7R9BGX9-F1
#
_entry.id   AF-A0A7R9BGX9-F1
#
_cell.length_a   1.000
_cell.length_b   1.000
_cell.length_c   1.000
_cell.angle_alpha   90.00
_cell.angle_beta   90.00
_cell.angle_gamma   90.00
#
_symmetry.space_group_name_H-M   'P 1'
#
loop_
_entity.id
_entity.type
_entity.pdbx_description
1 polymer ?
#
loop_
_entity_poly.entity_id
_entity_poly.type
_entity_poly.pdbx_seq_one_letter_code
_entity_poly.pdbx_strand_id
1 'polypeptide(L)'
;MVAGYTEDQLADFQEAFQLFDNRGDGKIFVNQVGDVLRAMGQNPTESDVKKLTNQHRPEDRISFEVFLPILQAIGKNRSTESAEDFIEGLRHFDKDGNGFISSAELRHLLTTLGEKLTDEEVEQLLAGHEDGQGNIHYEEFTMIAIREESCYFDCLPEDVILEIFGYLSAVDLYRVSFINERIARIAHDRTLWRHVIVDDPVPLRTLHAIFDNVSNIRELVVTGYLQKFAGKPKSATEVLSASLLSKFAKNNPDVGRITLKDCPVRSESTALSILPNRNLKYLSIVRCISLDKKPWFSADFNFDQLVVLVLDGNNWLTSHSLLRICKLPQLKALSVRGCRCFGSVMLYASATERMATWSLEYLDVSNTKITSTVLNLLLHERLASRIRFLYAENCTELSHRLLENLYSLKNLDMLSLAGSEKVHVEAILNRLGAMNLLRRMTEVNLTGCPLGVSEASALLQYVDHRKVLIGGAMVPTEKPDLKSLFKLSSETVTIELKNGTQVSGTIVGVDVSMNTHLKSVKMTLKNASEPVVLETLSVRGNNIRYIILPDSLPLETLLIDDVPKSKKKAAAAAARGARGAAARGARGARGGGGGGGGGPRGRGGPRGGGRGMTRGRGRGWR
;
A
#
# COMPACT_ATOMS: atom_id res chain seq x y z
N MET A 1 -1.48 28.47 28.17
CA MET A 1 -0.83 27.51 29.09
C MET A 1 -1.88 27.06 30.08
N VAL A 2 -2.32 25.81 30.01
CA VAL A 2 -3.21 25.24 31.03
C VAL A 2 -2.31 24.83 32.20
N ALA A 3 -2.49 25.43 33.37
CA ALA A 3 -1.58 25.26 34.50
C ALA A 3 -1.67 23.82 35.05
N GLY A 4 -0.53 23.15 35.19
CA GLY A 4 -0.40 21.90 35.95
C GLY A 4 0.25 20.71 35.24
N TYR A 5 0.43 20.74 33.91
CA TYR A 5 1.03 19.64 33.14
C TYR A 5 2.24 20.11 32.32
N THR A 6 3.23 19.24 32.14
CA THR A 6 4.38 19.49 31.25
C THR A 6 3.95 19.43 29.78
N GLU A 7 4.78 19.97 28.88
CA GLU A 7 4.51 19.88 27.43
C GLU A 7 4.43 18.42 26.95
N ASP A 8 5.28 17.54 27.51
CA ASP A 8 5.26 16.10 27.20
C ASP A 8 3.97 15.43 27.68
N GLN A 9 3.51 15.73 28.91
CA GLN A 9 2.24 15.19 29.42
C GLN A 9 1.04 15.66 28.61
N LEU A 10 1.04 16.93 28.18
CA LEU A 10 -0.02 17.45 27.32
C LEU A 10 -0.02 16.77 25.94
N ALA A 11 1.16 16.43 25.41
CA ALA A 11 1.27 15.66 24.17
C ALA A 11 0.71 14.25 24.35
N ASP A 12 1.05 13.55 25.43
CA ASP A 12 0.54 12.20 25.73
C ASP A 12 -1.00 12.20 25.86
N PHE A 13 -1.57 13.18 26.58
CA PHE A 13 -3.02 13.31 26.69
C PHE A 13 -3.68 13.63 25.35
N GLN A 14 -3.02 14.44 24.52
CA GLN A 14 -3.55 14.76 23.20
C GLN A 14 -3.52 13.55 22.27
N GLU A 15 -2.50 12.70 22.36
CA GLU A 15 -2.41 11.46 21.61
C GLU A 15 -3.49 10.46 22.03
N ALA A 16 -3.67 10.24 23.34
CA ALA A 16 -4.73 9.37 23.85
C ALA A 16 -6.13 9.89 23.47
N PHE A 17 -6.37 11.20 23.53
CA PHE A 17 -7.62 11.82 23.08
C PHE A 17 -7.88 11.60 21.58
N GLN A 18 -6.84 11.67 20.74
CA GLN A 18 -6.95 11.45 19.30
C GLN A 18 -7.30 9.99 18.94
N LEU A 19 -6.98 9.02 19.80
CA LEU A 19 -7.37 7.61 19.57
C LEU A 19 -8.89 7.43 19.51
N PHE A 20 -9.65 8.27 20.22
CA PHE A 20 -11.10 8.20 20.30
C PHE A 20 -11.80 9.16 19.32
N ASP A 21 -11.05 10.01 18.61
CA ASP A 21 -11.56 10.87 17.55
C ASP A 21 -11.71 10.11 16.23
N ASN A 22 -12.85 9.43 16.09
CA ASN A 22 -13.18 8.68 14.89
C ASN A 22 -13.40 9.55 13.63
N ARG A 23 -13.44 10.89 13.75
CA ARG A 23 -13.70 11.81 12.62
C ARG A 23 -12.50 12.69 12.24
N GLY A 24 -11.45 12.73 13.07
CA GLY A 24 -10.23 13.51 12.82
C GLY A 24 -10.44 15.02 12.83
N ASP A 25 -11.49 15.52 13.50
CA ASP A 25 -11.80 16.94 13.63
C ASP A 25 -11.40 17.54 15.00
N GLY A 26 -10.64 16.79 15.79
CA GLY A 26 -10.11 17.19 17.09
C GLY A 26 -11.15 17.14 18.21
N LYS A 27 -12.16 16.27 18.10
CA LYS A 27 -13.28 16.18 19.07
C LYS A 27 -13.69 14.75 19.37
N ILE A 28 -14.23 14.52 20.57
CA ILE A 28 -14.84 13.24 20.99
C ILE A 28 -16.28 13.46 21.45
N PHE A 29 -17.11 12.42 21.46
CA PHE A 29 -18.45 12.52 22.04
C PHE A 29 -18.39 12.58 23.57
N VAL A 30 -19.36 13.26 24.20
CA VAL A 30 -19.45 13.40 25.66
C VAL A 30 -19.56 12.03 26.35
N ASN A 31 -20.26 11.07 25.76
CA ASN A 31 -20.36 9.71 26.30
C ASN A 31 -19.04 8.93 26.27
N GLN A 32 -18.05 9.34 25.47
CA GLN A 32 -16.72 8.70 25.41
C GLN A 32 -15.74 9.29 26.43
N VAL A 33 -16.14 10.34 27.17
CA VAL A 33 -15.23 11.05 28.09
C VAL A 33 -14.75 10.13 29.20
N GLY A 34 -15.62 9.28 29.75
CA GLY A 34 -15.25 8.28 30.76
C GLY A 34 -14.19 7.32 30.26
N ASP A 35 -14.38 6.77 29.06
CA ASP A 35 -13.44 5.82 28.43
C ASP A 35 -12.07 6.45 28.19
N VAL A 36 -12.03 7.70 27.72
CA VAL A 36 -10.78 8.43 27.48
C VAL A 36 -10.05 8.71 28.80
N LEU A 37 -10.78 9.05 29.87
CA LEU A 37 -10.19 9.24 31.20
C LEU A 37 -9.60 7.93 31.75
N ARG A 38 -10.30 6.81 31.54
CA ARG A 38 -9.83 5.46 31.89
C ARG A 38 -8.59 5.06 31.11
N ALA A 39 -8.57 5.31 29.80
CA ALA A 39 -7.39 5.10 28.96
C ALA A 39 -6.17 5.94 29.38
N MET A 40 -6.38 7.08 30.05
CA MET A 40 -5.33 7.93 30.63
C MET A 40 -4.97 7.53 32.08
N GLY A 41 -5.40 6.36 32.54
CA GLY A 41 -5.08 5.82 33.87
C GLY A 41 -5.82 6.49 35.02
N GLN A 42 -6.90 7.23 34.75
CA GLN A 42 -7.83 7.68 35.78
C GLN A 42 -8.92 6.62 35.98
N ASN A 43 -9.56 6.57 37.16
CA ASN A 43 -10.69 5.67 37.38
C ASN A 43 -11.93 6.44 37.89
N PRO A 44 -12.53 7.32 37.07
CA PRO A 44 -13.70 8.06 37.49
C PRO A 44 -14.97 7.18 37.45
N THR A 45 -15.85 7.42 38.41
CA THR A 45 -17.20 6.86 38.42
C THR A 45 -18.07 7.53 37.35
N GLU A 46 -19.13 6.85 36.89
CA GLU A 46 -20.02 7.42 35.86
C GLU A 46 -20.75 8.67 36.38
N SER A 47 -21.02 8.73 37.68
CA SER A 47 -21.57 9.91 38.33
C SER A 47 -20.58 11.08 38.35
N ASP A 48 -19.28 10.84 38.53
CA ASP A 48 -18.26 11.89 38.48
C ASP A 48 -18.08 12.46 37.07
N VAL A 49 -18.07 11.59 36.06
CA VAL A 49 -18.06 12.01 34.65
C VAL A 49 -19.30 12.85 34.34
N LYS A 50 -20.49 12.42 34.75
CA LYS A 50 -21.75 13.16 34.54
C LYS A 50 -21.77 14.52 35.25
N LYS A 51 -21.23 14.60 36.48
CA LYS A 51 -21.14 15.89 37.22
C LYS A 51 -20.28 16.91 36.46
N LEU A 52 -19.18 16.46 35.86
CA LEU A 52 -18.22 17.32 35.15
C LEU A 52 -18.59 17.60 33.70
N THR A 53 -19.46 16.78 33.11
CA THR A 53 -19.97 16.97 31.74
C THR A 53 -21.39 17.53 31.68
N ASN A 54 -22.01 17.88 32.83
CA ASN A 54 -23.41 18.31 32.95
C ASN A 54 -23.81 19.53 32.09
N GLN A 55 -22.84 20.33 31.65
CA GLN A 55 -23.04 21.49 30.77
C GLN A 55 -23.20 21.10 29.29
N HIS A 56 -22.94 19.84 28.93
CA HIS A 56 -23.01 19.32 27.58
C HIS A 56 -24.07 18.21 27.47
N ARG A 57 -24.70 18.10 26.31
CA ARG A 57 -25.61 16.99 26.03
C ARG A 57 -24.80 15.73 25.69
N PRO A 58 -25.31 14.53 25.97
CA PRO A 58 -24.59 13.28 25.68
C PRO A 58 -24.16 13.12 24.22
N GLU A 59 -24.93 13.69 23.28
CA GLU A 59 -24.68 13.64 21.83
C GLU A 59 -23.74 14.75 21.34
N ASP A 60 -23.38 15.70 22.21
CA ASP A 60 -22.46 16.77 21.88
C ASP A 60 -21.04 16.21 21.73
N ARG A 61 -20.23 16.93 20.95
CA ARG A 61 -18.80 16.63 20.79
C ARG A 61 -17.95 17.75 21.39
N ILE A 62 -17.05 17.37 22.28
CA ILE A 62 -16.15 18.30 22.99
C ILE A 62 -14.75 18.27 22.38
N SER A 63 -14.06 19.42 22.39
CA SER A 63 -12.67 19.52 21.96
C SER A 63 -11.70 19.17 23.09
N PHE A 64 -10.44 18.93 22.73
CA PHE A 64 -9.37 18.67 23.71
C PHE A 64 -9.24 19.79 24.76
N GLU A 65 -9.43 21.04 24.36
CA GLU A 65 -9.39 22.20 25.27
C GLU A 65 -10.49 22.17 26.33
N VAL A 66 -11.65 21.60 26.02
CA VAL A 66 -12.78 21.43 26.95
C VAL A 66 -12.58 20.18 27.83
N PHE A 67 -11.90 19.16 27.30
CA PHE A 67 -11.59 17.93 28.03
C PHE A 67 -10.53 18.13 29.12
N LEU A 68 -9.51 18.98 28.89
CA LEU A 68 -8.41 19.17 29.84
C LEU A 68 -8.86 19.58 31.27
N PRO A 69 -9.78 20.54 31.46
CA PRO A 69 -10.31 20.86 32.79
C PRO A 69 -11.01 19.67 33.48
N ILE A 70 -11.68 18.80 32.71
CA ILE A 70 -12.34 17.59 33.24
C ILE A 70 -11.29 16.61 33.77
N LEU A 71 -10.25 16.35 32.98
CA LEU A 71 -9.10 15.52 33.38
C LEU A 71 -8.44 16.06 34.66
N GLN A 72 -8.25 17.38 34.76
CA GLN A 72 -7.67 18.02 35.93
C GLN A 72 -8.52 17.88 37.20
N ALA A 73 -9.83 18.01 37.08
CA ALA A 73 -10.75 17.89 38.21
C ALA A 73 -10.75 16.46 38.77
N ILE A 74 -10.73 15.46 37.89
CA ILE A 74 -10.71 14.04 38.26
C ILE A 74 -9.36 13.67 38.88
N GLY A 75 -8.25 14.11 38.27
CA GLY A 75 -6.91 13.83 38.79
C GLY A 75 -6.64 14.44 40.18
N LYS A 76 -7.35 15.51 40.58
CA LYS A 76 -7.23 16.12 41.91
C LYS A 76 -8.04 15.42 43.00
N ASN A 77 -9.10 14.69 42.63
CA ASN A 77 -9.99 13.99 43.56
C ASN A 77 -9.64 12.51 43.69
N ARG A 78 -8.38 12.13 43.43
CA ARG A 78 -7.93 10.74 43.49
C ARG A 78 -8.04 10.21 44.93
N SER A 79 -9.12 9.51 45.26
CA SER A 79 -9.08 8.53 46.33
C SER A 79 -8.35 7.31 45.78
N THR A 80 -7.14 7.08 46.27
CA THR A 80 -6.49 5.77 46.11
C THR A 80 -7.12 4.85 47.14
N GLU A 81 -8.35 4.40 46.87
CA GLU A 81 -8.90 3.25 47.59
C GLU A 81 -8.07 2.04 47.17
N SER A 82 -7.41 1.44 48.14
CA SER A 82 -6.51 0.32 47.95
C SER A 82 -7.30 -0.97 47.78
N ALA A 83 -6.69 -2.00 47.20
CA ALA A 83 -7.30 -3.34 47.20
C ALA A 83 -7.62 -3.85 48.61
N GLU A 84 -6.85 -3.39 49.61
CA GLU A 84 -7.04 -3.72 51.02
C GLU A 84 -8.35 -3.13 51.57
N ASP A 85 -8.74 -1.92 51.15
CA ASP A 85 -10.01 -1.29 51.55
C ASP A 85 -11.23 -2.06 50.99
N PHE A 86 -11.12 -2.56 49.75
CA PHE A 86 -12.15 -3.40 49.14
C PHE A 86 -12.26 -4.78 49.78
N ILE A 87 -11.12 -5.41 50.08
CA ILE A 87 -11.05 -6.69 50.78
C ILE A 87 -11.69 -6.56 52.16
N GLU A 88 -11.42 -5.49 52.89
CA GLU A 88 -12.00 -5.23 54.21
C GLU A 88 -13.51 -4.95 54.13
N GLY A 89 -13.98 -4.28 53.08
CA GLY A 89 -15.40 -4.11 52.78
C GLY A 89 -16.12 -5.43 52.55
N LEU A 90 -15.53 -6.33 51.75
CA LEU A 90 -16.13 -7.64 51.44
C LEU A 90 -16.04 -8.65 52.60
N ARG A 91 -15.05 -8.52 53.48
CA ARG A 91 -14.91 -9.34 54.70
C ARG A 91 -16.15 -9.29 55.60
N HIS A 92 -16.91 -8.20 55.59
CA HIS A 92 -18.16 -8.09 56.36
C HIS A 92 -19.26 -9.07 55.90
N PHE A 93 -19.15 -9.61 54.68
CA PHE A 93 -20.09 -10.58 54.12
C PHE A 93 -19.61 -12.03 54.29
N ASP A 94 -18.32 -12.25 54.55
CA ASP A 94 -17.77 -13.55 54.94
C ASP A 94 -18.02 -13.81 56.43
N LYS A 95 -19.18 -14.41 56.73
CA LYS A 95 -19.59 -14.74 58.11
C LYS A 95 -18.71 -15.81 58.76
N ASP A 96 -18.08 -16.66 57.96
CA ASP A 96 -17.31 -17.82 58.42
C ASP A 96 -15.80 -17.53 58.50
N GLY A 97 -15.36 -16.39 57.95
CA GLY A 97 -13.95 -15.97 57.91
C GLY A 97 -13.09 -16.89 57.06
N ASN A 98 -13.68 -17.54 56.05
CA ASN A 98 -13.02 -18.55 55.23
C ASN A 98 -12.42 -18.00 53.93
N GLY A 99 -12.59 -16.71 53.63
CA GLY A 99 -12.12 -16.06 52.40
C GLY A 99 -13.10 -16.14 51.23
N PHE A 100 -14.33 -16.65 51.45
CA PHE A 100 -15.33 -16.87 50.41
C PHE A 100 -16.65 -16.13 50.70
N ILE A 101 -17.30 -15.66 49.64
CA ILE A 101 -18.67 -15.14 49.67
C ILE A 101 -19.51 -15.82 48.59
N SER A 102 -20.81 -15.97 48.81
CA SER A 102 -21.69 -16.54 47.78
C SER A 102 -21.77 -15.61 46.57
N SER A 103 -21.72 -16.17 45.36
CA SER A 103 -21.85 -15.38 44.14
C SER A 103 -23.19 -14.64 44.05
N ALA A 104 -24.25 -15.23 44.62
CA ALA A 104 -25.56 -14.60 44.73
C ALA A 104 -25.55 -13.37 45.66
N GLU A 105 -24.80 -13.43 46.77
CA GLU A 105 -24.65 -12.28 47.68
C GLU A 105 -23.83 -11.17 47.02
N LEU A 106 -22.70 -11.51 46.37
CA LEU A 106 -21.88 -10.53 45.66
C LEU A 106 -22.65 -9.86 44.51
N ARG A 107 -23.42 -10.64 43.73
CA ARG A 107 -24.31 -10.13 42.69
C ARG A 107 -25.35 -9.16 43.23
N HIS A 108 -25.96 -9.48 44.38
CA HIS A 108 -26.92 -8.58 45.00
C HIS A 108 -26.27 -7.27 45.45
N LEU A 109 -25.04 -7.31 45.97
CA LEU A 109 -24.30 -6.12 46.39
C LEU A 109 -23.99 -5.20 45.21
N LEU A 110 -23.45 -5.76 44.11
CA LEU A 110 -23.05 -5.02 42.91
C LEU A 110 -24.23 -4.38 42.15
N THR A 111 -25.43 -4.94 42.28
CA THR A 111 -26.67 -4.42 41.66
C THR A 111 -27.45 -3.47 42.59
N THR A 112 -27.15 -3.45 43.89
CA THR A 112 -27.97 -2.72 44.89
C THR A 112 -27.27 -1.51 45.50
N LEU A 113 -25.97 -1.61 45.77
CA LEU A 113 -25.19 -0.60 46.49
C LEU A 113 -24.31 0.21 45.53
N GLY A 114 -24.11 1.51 45.83
CA GLY A 114 -23.21 2.38 45.05
C GLY A 114 -23.68 2.66 43.62
N GLU A 115 -22.73 2.69 42.69
CA GLU A 115 -23.03 2.70 41.26
C GLU A 115 -23.40 1.29 40.80
N LYS A 116 -24.67 1.14 40.42
CA LYS A 116 -25.25 -0.16 40.12
C LYS A 116 -24.79 -0.64 38.76
N LEU A 117 -24.23 -1.85 38.73
CA LEU A 117 -24.03 -2.60 37.51
C LEU A 117 -25.35 -3.21 37.04
N THR A 118 -25.48 -3.35 35.72
CA THR A 118 -26.56 -4.12 35.10
C THR A 118 -26.37 -5.62 35.36
N ASP A 119 -27.45 -6.40 35.30
CA ASP A 119 -27.37 -7.85 35.50
C ASP A 119 -26.38 -8.49 34.48
N GLU A 120 -26.34 -7.98 33.25
CA GLU A 120 -25.39 -8.42 32.23
C GLU A 120 -23.93 -8.09 32.56
N GLU A 121 -23.64 -6.89 33.08
CA GLU A 121 -22.28 -6.50 33.49
C GLU A 121 -21.81 -7.34 34.68
N VAL A 122 -22.70 -7.63 35.63
CA VAL A 122 -22.38 -8.49 36.78
C VAL A 122 -22.10 -9.92 36.32
N GLU A 123 -22.85 -10.46 35.37
CA GLU A 123 -22.55 -11.80 34.84
C GLU A 123 -21.18 -11.86 34.16
N GLN A 124 -20.82 -10.83 33.40
CA GLN A 124 -19.50 -10.77 32.76
C GLN A 124 -18.37 -10.70 33.79
N LEU A 125 -18.58 -9.95 34.88
CA LEU A 125 -17.60 -9.80 35.95
C LEU A 125 -17.41 -11.08 36.77
N LEU A 126 -18.50 -11.81 37.05
CA LEU A 126 -18.44 -13.03 37.88
C LEU A 126 -18.09 -14.30 37.08
N ALA A 127 -18.15 -14.25 35.75
CA ALA A 127 -17.88 -15.39 34.88
C ALA A 127 -16.50 -16.01 35.15
N GLY A 128 -16.47 -17.31 35.44
CA GLY A 128 -15.22 -18.06 35.65
C GLY A 128 -14.56 -17.89 37.01
N HIS A 129 -15.17 -17.13 37.93
CA HIS A 129 -14.65 -16.90 39.29
C HIS A 129 -15.42 -17.69 40.36
N GLU A 130 -16.52 -18.34 39.97
CA GLU A 130 -17.29 -19.22 40.85
C GLU A 130 -16.65 -20.61 40.95
N ASP A 131 -16.56 -21.13 42.17
CA ASP A 131 -16.17 -22.51 42.41
C ASP A 131 -17.32 -23.49 42.11
N GLY A 132 -17.07 -24.80 42.26
CA GLY A 132 -18.08 -25.83 42.05
C GLY A 132 -19.28 -25.78 43.02
N GLN A 133 -19.27 -24.88 44.00
CA GLN A 133 -20.33 -24.64 44.97
C GLN A 133 -21.03 -23.28 44.79
N GLY A 134 -20.63 -22.47 43.80
CA GLY A 134 -21.19 -21.13 43.56
C GLY A 134 -20.68 -20.08 44.54
N ASN A 135 -19.50 -20.28 45.12
CA ASN A 135 -18.82 -19.31 45.97
C ASN A 135 -17.65 -18.66 45.24
N ILE A 136 -17.28 -17.46 45.68
CA ILE A 136 -16.23 -16.64 45.08
C ILE A 136 -15.21 -16.31 46.16
N HIS A 137 -13.93 -16.55 45.85
CA HIS A 137 -12.83 -16.13 46.71
C HIS A 137 -12.60 -14.61 46.57
N TYR A 138 -13.12 -13.83 47.51
CA TYR A 138 -13.27 -12.38 47.33
C TYR A 138 -11.94 -11.62 47.34
N GLU A 139 -10.89 -12.16 47.96
CA GLU A 139 -9.54 -11.57 47.94
C GLU A 139 -8.88 -11.73 46.56
N GLU A 140 -9.10 -12.88 45.91
CA GLU A 140 -8.59 -13.11 44.55
C GLU A 140 -9.41 -12.32 43.53
N PHE A 141 -10.74 -12.31 43.70
CA PHE A 141 -11.64 -11.53 42.88
C PHE A 141 -11.34 -10.03 42.93
N THR A 142 -11.11 -9.44 44.12
CA THR A 142 -10.75 -8.01 44.24
C THR A 142 -9.39 -7.71 43.63
N MET A 143 -8.42 -8.60 43.77
CA MET A 143 -7.11 -8.46 43.12
C MET A 143 -7.19 -8.51 41.59
N ILE A 144 -8.15 -9.25 41.03
CA ILE A 144 -8.42 -9.31 39.59
C ILE A 144 -9.26 -8.10 39.13
N ALA A 145 -10.34 -7.77 39.83
CA ALA A 145 -11.28 -6.70 39.48
C ALA A 145 -10.68 -5.29 39.63
N ILE A 146 -9.80 -5.06 40.59
CA ILE A 146 -9.09 -3.78 40.76
C ILE A 146 -7.90 -3.68 39.78
N ARG A 147 -7.50 -4.80 39.18
CA ARG A 147 -6.50 -4.90 38.11
C ARG A 147 -7.14 -5.28 36.79
N GLU A 148 -8.11 -4.50 36.30
CA GLU A 148 -8.70 -4.82 34.99
C GLU A 148 -7.75 -4.56 33.81
N GLU A 149 -7.82 -5.49 32.85
CA GLU A 149 -7.26 -5.58 31.49
C GLU A 149 -5.80 -6.04 31.24
N SER A 150 -4.90 -6.18 32.22
CA SER A 150 -3.50 -6.58 31.90
C SER A 150 -3.18 -8.09 31.97
N CYS A 151 -4.02 -8.90 32.64
CA CYS A 151 -3.57 -10.22 33.11
C CYS A 151 -3.48 -11.33 32.05
N TYR A 152 -4.27 -11.30 30.96
CA TYR A 152 -4.18 -12.37 29.95
C TYR A 152 -2.81 -12.41 29.26
N PHE A 153 -2.19 -11.26 28.97
CA PHE A 153 -0.83 -11.22 28.43
C PHE A 153 0.24 -11.36 29.51
N ASP A 154 0.00 -10.85 30.72
CA ASP A 154 0.95 -10.98 31.83
C ASP A 154 1.15 -12.45 32.26
N CYS A 155 0.13 -13.30 32.09
CA CYS A 155 0.20 -14.73 32.38
C CYS A 155 0.79 -15.59 31.25
N LEU A 156 0.88 -15.09 30.01
CA LEU A 156 1.42 -15.86 28.88
C LEU A 156 2.95 -15.98 28.97
N PRO A 157 3.53 -17.18 28.73
CA PRO A 157 4.97 -17.35 28.54
C PRO A 157 5.53 -16.46 27.41
N GLU A 158 6.79 -16.00 27.54
CA GLU A 158 7.39 -15.06 26.57
C GLU A 158 7.55 -15.66 25.16
N ASP A 159 7.76 -16.98 25.06
CA ASP A 159 7.83 -17.73 23.81
C ASP A 159 6.49 -17.76 23.07
N VAL A 160 5.38 -17.91 23.79
CA VAL A 160 4.03 -17.84 23.20
C VAL A 160 3.75 -16.43 22.69
N ILE A 161 4.13 -15.40 23.46
CA ILE A 161 3.97 -13.99 23.03
C ILE A 161 4.83 -13.72 21.80
N LEU A 162 6.07 -14.20 21.75
CA LEU A 162 6.93 -14.11 20.58
C LEU A 162 6.29 -14.76 19.34
N GLU A 163 5.67 -15.93 19.51
CA GLU A 163 4.97 -16.62 18.41
C GLU A 163 3.76 -15.81 17.91
N ILE A 164 2.95 -15.26 18.82
CA ILE A 164 1.83 -14.36 18.47
C ILE A 164 2.36 -13.12 17.74
N PHE A 165 3.42 -12.51 18.25
CA PHE A 165 4.04 -11.31 17.67
C PHE A 165 4.66 -11.58 16.30
N GLY A 166 5.07 -12.81 16.02
CA GLY A 166 5.53 -13.24 14.69
C GLY A 166 4.48 -13.07 13.58
N TYR A 167 3.19 -12.98 13.91
CA TYR A 167 2.11 -12.74 12.96
C TYR A 167 1.74 -11.26 12.79
N LEU A 168 2.25 -10.37 13.64
CA LEU A 168 1.94 -8.95 13.60
C LEU A 168 2.76 -8.22 12.52
N SER A 169 2.19 -7.14 11.97
CA SER A 169 2.95 -6.26 11.08
C SER A 169 4.02 -5.50 11.86
N ALA A 170 5.07 -5.01 11.19
CA ALA A 170 6.09 -4.18 11.82
C ALA A 170 5.51 -2.92 12.50
N VAL A 171 4.38 -2.42 11.99
CA VAL A 171 3.68 -1.25 12.52
C VAL A 171 2.94 -1.62 13.79
N ASP A 172 2.27 -2.76 13.80
CA ASP A 172 1.53 -3.25 14.96
C ASP A 172 2.49 -3.72 16.06
N LEU A 173 3.62 -4.34 15.71
CA LEU A 173 4.72 -4.63 16.64
C LEU A 173 5.25 -3.37 17.33
N TYR A 174 5.45 -2.29 16.57
CA TYR A 174 5.83 -1.01 17.14
C TYR A 174 4.73 -0.47 18.07
N ARG A 175 3.44 -0.57 17.69
CA ARG A 175 2.33 -0.11 18.54
C ARG A 175 2.20 -0.88 19.84
N VAL A 176 2.30 -2.21 19.81
CA VAL A 176 2.21 -3.02 21.03
C VAL A 176 3.36 -2.75 21.99
N SER A 177 4.50 -2.23 21.50
CA SER A 177 5.63 -1.86 22.35
C SER A 177 5.33 -0.73 23.34
N PHE A 178 4.22 0.00 23.19
CA PHE A 178 3.78 1.05 24.11
C PHE A 178 2.83 0.54 25.22
N ILE A 179 2.48 -0.76 25.23
CA ILE A 179 1.51 -1.30 26.19
C ILE A 179 2.10 -1.36 27.61
N ASN A 180 3.22 -2.07 27.79
CA ASN A 180 3.94 -2.15 29.06
C ASN A 180 5.41 -2.55 28.84
N GLU A 181 6.26 -2.43 29.87
CA GLU A 181 7.70 -2.68 29.76
C GLU A 181 8.04 -4.13 29.36
N ARG A 182 7.26 -5.11 29.83
CA ARG A 182 7.46 -6.53 29.48
C ARG A 182 7.20 -6.77 27.99
N ILE A 183 6.04 -6.33 27.51
CA ILE A 183 5.65 -6.41 26.11
C ILE A 183 6.61 -5.61 25.23
N ALA A 184 7.05 -4.44 25.68
CA ALA A 184 8.04 -3.64 24.97
C ALA A 184 9.34 -4.43 24.75
N ARG A 185 9.86 -5.11 25.78
CA ARG A 185 11.07 -5.94 25.64
C ARG A 185 10.89 -7.07 24.63
N ILE A 186 9.75 -7.76 24.65
CA ILE A 186 9.45 -8.87 23.74
C ILE A 186 9.24 -8.36 22.30
N ALA A 187 8.50 -7.26 22.12
CA ALA A 187 8.26 -6.65 20.83
C ALA A 187 9.56 -6.18 20.14
N HIS A 188 10.60 -5.84 20.91
CA HIS A 188 11.93 -5.47 20.40
C HIS A 188 12.87 -6.68 20.17
N ASP A 189 12.38 -7.91 20.29
CA ASP A 189 13.20 -9.10 20.06
C ASP A 189 13.69 -9.16 18.60
N ARG A 190 14.99 -9.42 18.43
CA ARG A 190 15.68 -9.37 17.13
C ARG A 190 15.17 -10.40 16.13
N THR A 191 14.47 -11.44 16.57
CA THR A 191 13.94 -12.49 15.69
C THR A 191 12.71 -12.00 14.92
N LEU A 192 11.90 -11.13 15.53
CA LEU A 192 10.68 -10.56 14.93
C LEU A 192 10.98 -9.60 13.77
N TRP A 193 12.09 -8.86 13.87
CA TRP A 193 12.43 -7.79 12.92
C TRP A 193 13.31 -8.23 11.75
N ARG A 194 13.51 -9.53 11.52
CA ARG A 194 14.32 -10.00 10.39
C ARG A 194 13.72 -9.60 9.04
N HIS A 195 12.39 -9.60 8.95
CA HIS A 195 11.64 -9.27 7.74
C HIS A 195 10.66 -8.14 8.05
N VAL A 196 11.03 -6.91 7.68
CA VAL A 196 10.22 -5.72 7.95
C VAL A 196 9.49 -5.33 6.68
N ILE A 197 8.16 -5.52 6.69
CA ILE A 197 7.27 -5.17 5.59
C ILE A 197 6.34 -4.06 6.06
N VAL A 198 6.39 -2.94 5.34
CA VAL A 198 5.58 -1.74 5.56
C VAL A 198 4.81 -1.49 4.26
N ASP A 199 3.69 -2.17 4.11
CA ASP A 199 2.87 -2.09 2.90
C ASP A 199 1.97 -0.85 2.90
N ASP A 200 1.47 -0.44 4.06
CA ASP A 200 0.64 0.76 4.19
C ASP A 200 1.47 2.02 4.47
N PRO A 201 1.03 3.19 3.98
CA PRO A 201 1.72 4.45 4.22
C PRO A 201 1.64 4.86 5.70
N VAL A 202 2.69 4.49 6.44
CA VAL A 202 2.88 4.88 7.84
C VAL A 202 3.47 6.28 7.97
N PRO A 203 3.11 7.02 9.04
CA PRO A 203 3.78 8.28 9.36
C PRO A 203 5.30 8.10 9.41
N LEU A 204 6.07 8.99 8.79
CA LEU A 204 7.53 8.86 8.76
C LEU A 204 8.18 8.92 10.14
N ARG A 205 7.54 9.57 11.12
CA ARG A 205 7.96 9.52 12.53
C ARG A 205 8.00 8.09 13.08
N THR A 206 7.00 7.29 12.73
CA THR A 206 6.90 5.87 13.11
C THR A 206 8.01 5.08 12.45
N LEU A 207 8.24 5.32 11.15
CA LEU A 207 9.36 4.67 10.44
C LEU A 207 10.73 5.07 11.03
N HIS A 208 10.88 6.33 11.47
CA HIS A 208 12.08 6.82 12.13
C HIS A 208 12.32 6.10 13.45
N ALA A 209 11.28 5.98 14.29
CA ALA A 209 11.36 5.30 15.57
C ALA A 209 11.66 3.80 15.40
N ILE A 210 11.03 3.14 14.42
CA ILE A 210 11.34 1.75 14.07
C ILE A 210 12.82 1.63 13.69
N PHE A 211 13.35 2.47 12.81
CA PHE A 211 14.76 2.39 12.40
C PHE A 211 15.76 2.79 13.48
N ASP A 212 15.35 3.61 14.45
CA ASP A 212 16.17 3.99 15.60
C ASP A 212 16.26 2.87 16.66
N ASN A 213 15.17 2.10 16.85
CA ASN A 213 15.10 1.07 17.90
C ASN A 213 15.36 -0.37 17.42
N VAL A 214 15.35 -0.61 16.10
CA VAL A 214 15.44 -1.95 15.53
C VAL A 214 16.79 -2.19 14.85
N SER A 215 17.35 -3.38 15.09
CA SER A 215 18.61 -3.86 14.50
C SER A 215 18.44 -5.26 13.91
N ASN A 216 19.40 -5.69 13.08
CA ASN A 216 19.45 -7.03 12.47
C ASN A 216 18.35 -7.32 11.42
N ILE A 217 17.86 -6.28 10.74
CA ILE A 217 16.94 -6.42 9.61
C ILE A 217 17.68 -7.10 8.44
N ARG A 218 17.09 -8.17 7.88
CA ARG A 218 17.62 -8.88 6.70
C ARG A 218 16.90 -8.50 5.42
N GLU A 219 15.60 -8.22 5.53
CA GLU A 219 14.74 -7.81 4.44
C GLU A 219 13.91 -6.60 4.87
N LEU A 220 13.97 -5.52 4.07
CA LEU A 220 13.16 -4.33 4.23
C LEU A 220 12.30 -4.11 2.99
N VAL A 221 10.99 -3.99 3.18
CA VAL A 221 10.02 -3.61 2.14
C VAL A 221 9.24 -2.41 2.64
N VAL A 222 9.29 -1.31 1.89
CA VAL A 222 8.57 -0.07 2.21
C VAL A 222 7.76 0.35 1.00
N THR A 223 6.44 0.48 1.15
CA THR A 223 5.51 0.82 0.08
C THR A 223 4.50 1.90 0.46
N GLY A 224 3.78 2.44 -0.53
CA GLY A 224 2.52 3.16 -0.30
C GLY A 224 2.60 4.68 -0.13
N TYR A 225 3.78 5.28 0.02
CA TYR A 225 3.90 6.71 0.33
C TYR A 225 3.31 7.65 -0.74
N LEU A 226 3.41 7.33 -2.04
CA LEU A 226 2.85 8.19 -3.10
C LEU A 226 1.32 8.11 -3.21
N GLN A 227 0.67 7.03 -2.76
CA GLN A 227 -0.78 6.89 -2.90
C GLN A 227 -1.57 7.84 -1.98
N LYS A 228 -0.99 8.24 -0.84
CA LYS A 228 -1.57 9.26 0.05
C LYS A 228 -1.49 10.68 -0.51
N PHE A 229 -0.52 10.96 -1.38
CA PHE A 229 -0.31 12.29 -1.94
C PHE A 229 -0.76 12.32 -3.40
N ALA A 230 -1.99 12.80 -3.63
CA ALA A 230 -2.43 13.23 -4.96
C ALA A 230 -1.70 14.51 -5.44
N GLY A 231 -0.39 14.63 -5.17
CA GLY A 231 0.46 15.80 -5.41
C GLY A 231 1.92 15.59 -4.98
N LYS A 232 2.80 16.56 -5.25
CA LYS A 232 4.17 16.56 -4.71
C LYS A 232 4.13 16.75 -3.19
N PRO A 233 4.97 16.04 -2.41
CA PRO A 233 5.02 16.21 -0.95
C PRO A 233 5.29 17.68 -0.61
N LYS A 234 4.51 18.22 0.34
CA LYS A 234 4.49 19.64 0.71
C LYS A 234 5.53 19.96 1.79
N SER A 235 5.97 18.96 2.56
CA SER A 235 6.93 19.12 3.67
C SER A 235 8.11 18.13 3.61
N ALA A 236 9.26 18.53 4.16
CA ALA A 236 10.44 17.65 4.33
C ALA A 236 10.16 16.44 5.24
N THR A 237 9.15 16.54 6.10
CA THR A 237 8.69 15.47 7.00
C THR A 237 7.85 14.39 6.29
N GLU A 238 7.58 14.54 4.99
CA GLU A 238 6.77 13.61 4.17
C GLU A 238 7.63 12.78 3.20
N VAL A 239 8.96 12.86 3.33
CA VAL A 239 9.93 12.26 2.39
C VAL A 239 10.92 11.37 3.13
N LEU A 240 11.31 10.24 2.52
CA LEU A 240 12.45 9.48 2.99
C LEU A 240 13.72 10.34 2.83
N SER A 241 14.25 10.82 3.95
CA SER A 241 15.45 11.65 3.99
C SER A 241 16.72 10.80 3.94
N ALA A 242 17.81 11.42 3.50
CA ALA A 242 19.15 10.83 3.56
C ALA A 242 19.57 10.46 4.99
N SER A 243 19.14 11.24 6.00
CA SER A 243 19.42 10.99 7.42
C SER A 243 18.74 9.74 7.96
N LEU A 244 17.50 9.46 7.53
CA LEU A 244 16.77 8.26 7.94
C LEU A 244 17.40 7.01 7.32
N LEU A 245 17.77 7.08 6.04
CA LEU A 245 18.47 5.97 5.38
C LEU A 245 19.87 5.73 5.95
N SER A 246 20.59 6.78 6.36
CA SER A 246 21.93 6.63 6.94
C SER A 246 21.89 6.01 8.34
N LYS A 247 20.91 6.39 9.15
CA LYS A 247 20.62 5.74 10.44
C LYS A 247 20.27 4.26 10.24
N PHE A 248 19.37 3.96 9.31
CA PHE A 248 19.00 2.58 8.97
C PHE A 248 20.23 1.76 8.58
N ALA A 249 21.06 2.28 7.67
CA ALA A 249 22.27 1.59 7.20
C ALA A 249 23.29 1.35 8.32
N LYS A 250 23.42 2.30 9.26
CA LYS A 250 24.32 2.18 10.42
C LYS A 250 23.84 1.08 11.38
N ASN A 251 22.55 1.00 11.65
CA ASN A 251 21.97 0.03 12.58
C ASN A 251 21.82 -1.37 11.96
N ASN A 252 21.75 -1.45 10.62
CA ASN A 252 21.47 -2.68 9.88
C ASN A 252 22.50 -2.91 8.74
N PRO A 253 23.75 -3.25 9.07
CA PRO A 253 24.82 -3.43 8.07
C PRO A 253 24.66 -4.71 7.23
N ASP A 254 23.93 -5.71 7.75
CA ASP A 254 23.82 -7.05 7.14
C ASP A 254 22.53 -7.25 6.32
N VAL A 255 21.84 -6.17 5.96
CA VAL A 255 20.63 -6.22 5.14
C VAL A 255 20.93 -6.85 3.79
N GLY A 256 20.19 -7.91 3.45
CA GLY A 256 20.35 -8.65 2.20
C GLY A 256 19.39 -8.22 1.10
N ARG A 257 18.22 -7.69 1.47
CA ARG A 257 17.15 -7.29 0.54
C ARG A 257 16.52 -5.97 0.94
N ILE A 258 16.45 -5.03 -0.01
CA ILE A 258 15.73 -3.75 0.15
C ILE A 258 14.77 -3.56 -1.01
N THR A 259 13.52 -3.23 -0.70
CA THR A 259 12.48 -2.84 -1.66
C THR A 259 11.85 -1.53 -1.24
N LEU A 260 12.00 -0.51 -2.07
CA LEU A 260 11.34 0.79 -1.95
C LEU A 260 10.37 0.93 -3.11
N LYS A 261 9.08 1.05 -2.83
CA LYS A 261 8.03 1.15 -3.85
C LYS A 261 7.18 2.37 -3.58
N ASP A 262 6.92 3.15 -4.62
CA ASP A 262 6.07 4.33 -4.54
C ASP A 262 6.51 5.29 -3.42
N CYS A 263 7.83 5.45 -3.23
CA CYS A 263 8.41 6.29 -2.17
C CYS A 263 9.00 7.60 -2.74
N PRO A 264 8.62 8.78 -2.22
CA PRO A 264 9.34 10.02 -2.50
C PRO A 264 10.65 10.03 -1.70
N VAL A 265 11.77 10.32 -2.36
CA VAL A 265 13.10 10.38 -1.73
C VAL A 265 13.76 11.71 -2.06
N ARG A 266 14.42 12.30 -1.08
CA ARG A 266 15.23 13.52 -1.23
C ARG A 266 16.70 13.13 -1.21
N SER A 267 17.41 13.25 -2.33
CA SER A 267 18.82 12.89 -2.43
C SER A 267 19.73 14.02 -1.95
N GLU A 268 19.60 14.42 -0.67
CA GLU A 268 20.39 15.54 -0.13
C GLU A 268 21.90 15.34 -0.33
N SER A 269 22.37 14.10 -0.39
CA SER A 269 23.53 13.65 -1.16
C SER A 269 23.35 12.16 -1.44
N THR A 270 23.10 11.77 -2.70
CA THR A 270 23.28 10.40 -3.19
C THR A 270 22.59 9.30 -2.37
N ALA A 271 21.25 9.27 -2.40
CA ALA A 271 20.42 8.39 -1.57
C ALA A 271 20.80 6.89 -1.61
N LEU A 272 21.34 6.39 -2.72
CA LEU A 272 21.73 4.98 -2.83
C LEU A 272 23.10 4.65 -2.25
N SER A 273 24.05 5.58 -2.22
CA SER A 273 25.36 5.30 -1.60
C SER A 273 25.28 5.21 -0.08
N ILE A 274 24.17 5.68 0.50
CA ILE A 274 23.91 5.66 1.92
C ILE A 274 23.39 4.28 2.36
N LEU A 275 22.81 3.49 1.45
CA LEU A 275 22.27 2.17 1.77
C LEU A 275 23.40 1.19 2.13
N PRO A 276 23.13 0.21 3.01
CA PRO A 276 24.11 -0.80 3.39
C PRO A 276 24.51 -1.62 2.15
N ASN A 277 25.82 -1.78 1.94
CA ASN A 277 26.36 -2.41 0.73
C ASN A 277 27.14 -3.72 0.97
N ARG A 278 27.39 -4.08 2.23
CA ARG A 278 28.22 -5.24 2.58
C ARG A 278 27.61 -6.58 2.13
N ASN A 279 26.32 -6.77 2.39
CA ASN A 279 25.61 -8.02 2.17
C ASN A 279 24.37 -7.87 1.27
N LEU A 280 24.16 -6.68 0.69
CA LEU A 280 22.97 -6.40 -0.10
C LEU A 280 23.04 -7.14 -1.45
N LYS A 281 22.16 -8.14 -1.60
CA LYS A 281 22.05 -8.98 -2.81
C LYS A 281 20.90 -8.57 -3.72
N TYR A 282 19.87 -7.94 -3.16
CA TYR A 282 18.67 -7.54 -3.88
C TYR A 282 18.28 -6.11 -3.54
N LEU A 283 18.17 -5.27 -4.56
CA LEU A 283 17.70 -3.90 -4.45
C LEU A 283 16.58 -3.66 -5.46
N SER A 284 15.42 -3.25 -4.96
CA SER A 284 14.27 -2.90 -5.79
C SER A 284 13.80 -1.50 -5.47
N ILE A 285 13.76 -0.64 -6.48
CA ILE A 285 13.31 0.74 -6.41
C ILE A 285 12.25 0.90 -7.49
N VAL A 286 10.98 1.00 -7.11
CA VAL A 286 9.86 0.96 -8.05
C VAL A 286 9.06 2.24 -7.94
N ARG A 287 8.96 2.99 -9.05
CA ARG A 287 8.20 4.24 -9.16
C ARG A 287 8.52 5.26 -8.06
N CYS A 288 9.77 5.28 -7.60
CA CYS A 288 10.22 6.27 -6.64
C CYS A 288 10.45 7.61 -7.34
N ILE A 289 10.03 8.69 -6.69
CA ILE A 289 10.19 10.04 -7.24
C ILE A 289 11.39 10.70 -6.57
N SER A 290 12.33 11.18 -7.38
CA SER A 290 13.40 12.08 -6.94
C SER A 290 12.84 13.49 -6.82
N LEU A 291 12.92 14.10 -5.64
CA LEU A 291 12.46 15.48 -5.43
C LEU A 291 13.52 16.53 -5.81
N ASP A 292 14.76 16.10 -5.98
CA ASP A 292 15.90 16.92 -6.34
C ASP A 292 16.58 16.43 -7.62
N LYS A 293 17.29 17.34 -8.30
CA LYS A 293 17.95 17.10 -9.59
C LYS A 293 19.28 16.33 -9.48
N LYS A 294 19.63 15.85 -8.28
CA LYS A 294 20.90 15.13 -8.06
C LYS A 294 20.78 13.67 -8.52
N PRO A 295 21.87 13.07 -9.02
CA PRO A 295 21.87 11.67 -9.43
C PRO A 295 21.80 10.76 -8.19
N TRP A 296 20.93 9.76 -8.25
CA TRP A 296 20.83 8.74 -7.20
C TRP A 296 22.07 7.86 -7.10
N PHE A 297 22.74 7.64 -8.24
CA PHE A 297 23.99 6.88 -8.34
C PHE A 297 25.19 7.84 -8.23
N SER A 298 25.88 7.79 -7.09
CA SER A 298 27.07 8.60 -6.83
C SER A 298 28.31 8.09 -7.56
N ALA A 299 29.40 8.86 -7.46
CA ALA A 299 30.70 8.39 -7.90
C ALA A 299 31.19 7.18 -7.09
N ASP A 300 30.87 7.14 -5.80
CA ASP A 300 31.28 6.14 -4.81
C ASP A 300 30.25 5.00 -4.67
N PHE A 301 29.39 4.84 -5.67
CA PHE A 301 28.41 3.76 -5.71
C PHE A 301 29.14 2.40 -5.76
N ASN A 302 29.10 1.66 -4.65
CA ASN A 302 29.74 0.36 -4.54
C ASN A 302 28.80 -0.66 -3.90
N PHE A 303 28.31 -1.62 -4.69
CA PHE A 303 27.50 -2.75 -4.24
C PHE A 303 28.04 -4.05 -4.85
N ASP A 304 29.21 -4.48 -4.37
CA ASP A 304 29.96 -5.60 -4.94
C ASP A 304 29.19 -6.93 -4.92
N GLN A 305 28.27 -7.10 -3.97
CA GLN A 305 27.48 -8.33 -3.79
C GLN A 305 26.08 -8.28 -4.44
N LEU A 306 25.73 -7.19 -5.14
CA LEU A 306 24.39 -7.02 -5.68
C LEU A 306 24.16 -7.95 -6.88
N VAL A 307 23.17 -8.83 -6.74
CA VAL A 307 22.80 -9.84 -7.73
C VAL A 307 21.57 -9.41 -8.53
N VAL A 308 20.61 -8.78 -7.86
CA VAL A 308 19.32 -8.37 -8.46
C VAL A 308 19.10 -6.88 -8.26
N LEU A 309 18.82 -6.18 -9.36
CA LEU A 309 18.51 -4.76 -9.38
C LEU A 309 17.21 -4.53 -10.16
N VAL A 310 16.20 -3.98 -9.48
CA VAL A 310 14.92 -3.60 -10.08
C VAL A 310 14.78 -2.09 -9.96
N LEU A 311 14.57 -1.40 -11.08
CA LEU A 311 14.50 0.07 -11.18
C LEU A 311 13.22 0.52 -11.88
N ASP A 312 12.15 -0.26 -11.82
CA ASP A 312 10.95 -0.08 -12.62
C ASP A 312 10.27 1.27 -12.39
N GLY A 313 9.81 1.91 -13.47
CA GLY A 313 9.01 3.13 -13.47
C GLY A 313 9.76 4.38 -13.01
N ASN A 314 11.10 4.32 -12.91
CA ASN A 314 11.92 5.44 -12.49
C ASN A 314 12.33 6.31 -13.69
N ASN A 315 11.68 7.48 -13.83
CA ASN A 315 11.98 8.43 -14.90
C ASN A 315 13.22 9.32 -14.64
N TRP A 316 13.84 9.20 -13.47
CA TRP A 316 15.05 9.94 -13.09
C TRP A 316 16.36 9.26 -13.52
N LEU A 317 16.30 8.09 -14.18
CA LEU A 317 17.49 7.40 -14.68
C LEU A 317 18.18 8.20 -15.79
N THR A 318 19.48 8.41 -15.62
CA THR A 318 20.36 9.15 -16.54
C THR A 318 21.47 8.27 -17.12
N SER A 319 22.21 8.75 -18.11
CA SER A 319 23.39 8.05 -18.67
C SER A 319 24.51 7.86 -17.68
N HIS A 320 24.67 8.83 -16.79
CA HIS A 320 25.57 8.66 -15.67
C HIS A 320 25.15 7.51 -14.75
N SER A 321 23.83 7.33 -14.52
CA SER A 321 23.30 6.25 -13.70
C SER A 321 23.61 4.88 -14.30
N LEU A 322 23.39 4.69 -15.62
CA LEU A 322 23.72 3.43 -16.28
C LEU A 322 25.21 3.11 -16.22
N LEU A 323 26.10 4.09 -16.46
CA LEU A 323 27.54 3.87 -16.36
C LEU A 323 28.00 3.39 -14.98
N ARG A 324 27.25 3.70 -13.92
CA ARG A 324 27.51 3.21 -12.56
C ARG A 324 26.94 1.82 -12.33
N ILE A 325 25.71 1.57 -12.78
CA ILE A 325 25.10 0.23 -12.75
C ILE A 325 26.00 -0.76 -13.50
N CYS A 326 26.59 -0.35 -14.63
CA CYS A 326 27.54 -1.13 -15.43
C CYS A 326 28.78 -1.63 -14.67
N LYS A 327 29.10 -1.05 -13.50
CA LYS A 327 30.25 -1.45 -12.69
C LYS A 327 29.94 -2.58 -11.70
N LEU A 328 28.68 -3.01 -11.58
CA LEU A 328 28.28 -4.05 -10.65
C LEU A 328 28.77 -5.43 -11.12
N PRO A 329 29.71 -6.09 -10.40
CA PRO A 329 30.39 -7.27 -10.90
C PRO A 329 29.53 -8.55 -10.82
N GLN A 330 28.63 -8.64 -9.85
CA GLN A 330 27.82 -9.83 -9.56
C GLN A 330 26.39 -9.75 -10.10
N LEU A 331 26.06 -8.71 -10.89
CA LEU A 331 24.69 -8.48 -11.33
C LEU A 331 24.23 -9.56 -12.33
N LYS A 332 23.19 -10.30 -11.92
CA LYS A 332 22.56 -11.38 -12.72
C LYS A 332 21.17 -11.03 -13.23
N ALA A 333 20.45 -10.15 -12.55
CA ALA A 333 19.10 -9.75 -12.95
C ALA A 333 18.93 -8.24 -12.91
N LEU A 334 18.46 -7.67 -14.03
CA LEU A 334 18.18 -6.25 -14.17
C LEU A 334 16.77 -6.05 -14.73
N SER A 335 15.95 -5.30 -14.00
CA SER A 335 14.64 -4.85 -14.47
C SER A 335 14.62 -3.32 -14.51
N VAL A 336 14.22 -2.77 -15.65
CA VAL A 336 14.06 -1.32 -15.89
C VAL A 336 12.70 -1.04 -16.56
N ARG A 337 11.68 -1.81 -16.19
CA ARG A 337 10.36 -1.76 -16.81
C ARG A 337 9.75 -0.36 -16.67
N GLY A 338 9.24 0.23 -17.74
CA GLY A 338 8.60 1.55 -17.71
C GLY A 338 9.55 2.74 -17.59
N CYS A 339 10.87 2.53 -17.60
CA CYS A 339 11.87 3.60 -17.58
C CYS A 339 11.98 4.27 -18.95
N ARG A 340 11.15 5.29 -19.20
CA ARG A 340 10.99 5.92 -20.52
C ARG A 340 12.29 6.52 -21.09
N CYS A 341 13.21 6.94 -20.24
CA CYS A 341 14.49 7.54 -20.62
C CYS A 341 15.57 6.50 -20.96
N PHE A 342 15.38 5.22 -20.64
CA PHE A 342 16.43 4.18 -20.75
C PHE A 342 17.00 4.05 -22.17
N GLY A 343 16.15 4.11 -23.21
CA GLY A 343 16.58 3.97 -24.61
C GLY A 343 17.55 5.05 -25.08
N SER A 344 17.27 6.32 -24.78
CA SER A 344 18.17 7.45 -25.14
C SER A 344 19.50 7.44 -24.39
N VAL A 345 19.51 6.77 -23.24
CA VAL A 345 20.58 6.82 -22.26
C VAL A 345 21.71 5.83 -22.59
N MET A 346 21.45 4.85 -23.45
CA MET A 346 22.33 3.71 -23.72
C MET A 346 23.28 3.90 -24.92
N LEU A 347 23.21 5.02 -25.65
CA LEU A 347 24.03 5.32 -26.83
C LEU A 347 25.53 5.55 -26.53
N TYR A 348 25.98 5.34 -25.29
CA TYR A 348 27.37 5.49 -24.90
C TYR A 348 28.13 4.18 -25.14
N ALA A 349 29.06 4.18 -26.10
CA ALA A 349 29.93 3.03 -26.39
C ALA A 349 30.72 2.52 -25.15
N SER A 350 31.04 3.42 -24.22
CA SER A 350 31.69 3.06 -22.96
C SER A 350 30.79 2.29 -21.99
N ALA A 351 29.46 2.41 -22.12
CA ALA A 351 28.52 1.60 -21.37
C ALA A 351 28.46 0.17 -21.95
N THR A 352 28.39 0.03 -23.28
CA THR A 352 28.32 -1.28 -23.97
C THR A 352 29.55 -2.14 -23.71
N GLU A 353 30.75 -1.57 -23.74
CA GLU A 353 31.99 -2.30 -23.44
C GLU A 353 32.05 -2.80 -21.99
N ARG A 354 31.55 -2.00 -21.05
CA ARG A 354 31.53 -2.35 -19.61
C ARG A 354 30.45 -3.38 -19.30
N MET A 355 29.29 -3.31 -19.93
CA MET A 355 28.23 -4.31 -19.79
C MET A 355 28.64 -5.68 -20.31
N ALA A 356 29.62 -5.78 -21.20
CA ALA A 356 30.18 -7.06 -21.62
C ALA A 356 30.85 -7.85 -20.49
N THR A 357 31.13 -7.21 -19.34
CA THR A 357 31.62 -7.89 -18.13
C THR A 357 30.52 -8.51 -17.27
N TRP A 358 29.26 -8.13 -17.51
CA TRP A 358 28.14 -8.67 -16.75
C TRP A 358 27.91 -10.15 -17.02
N SER A 359 27.46 -10.82 -15.97
CA SER A 359 26.94 -12.19 -16.04
C SER A 359 25.41 -12.19 -15.99
N LEU A 360 24.78 -11.26 -16.73
CA LEU A 360 23.34 -11.08 -16.70
C LEU A 360 22.61 -12.28 -17.30
N GLU A 361 21.69 -12.84 -16.53
CA GLU A 361 20.82 -13.96 -16.90
C GLU A 361 19.37 -13.50 -17.15
N TYR A 362 18.93 -12.41 -16.50
CA TYR A 362 17.59 -11.83 -16.61
C TYR A 362 17.65 -10.35 -16.99
N LEU A 363 16.93 -9.98 -18.06
CA LEU A 363 16.78 -8.59 -18.50
C LEU A 363 15.31 -8.28 -18.82
N ASP A 364 14.75 -7.29 -18.12
CA ASP A 364 13.42 -6.74 -18.42
C ASP A 364 13.52 -5.25 -18.78
N VAL A 365 13.22 -4.95 -20.04
CA VAL A 365 13.17 -3.60 -20.63
C VAL A 365 11.75 -3.25 -21.10
N SER A 366 10.73 -3.93 -20.60
CA SER A 366 9.34 -3.76 -21.02
C SER A 366 8.82 -2.33 -20.77
N ASN A 367 7.92 -1.84 -21.61
CA ASN A 367 7.33 -0.50 -21.54
C ASN A 367 8.37 0.64 -21.58
N THR A 368 9.54 0.41 -22.19
CA THR A 368 10.57 1.43 -22.43
C THR A 368 10.59 1.88 -23.89
N LYS A 369 11.15 3.07 -24.16
CA LYS A 369 11.34 3.60 -25.52
C LYS A 369 12.67 3.11 -26.16
N ILE A 370 13.01 1.84 -25.96
CA ILE A 370 14.24 1.26 -26.49
C ILE A 370 14.08 0.90 -27.97
N THR A 371 15.07 1.23 -28.80
CA THR A 371 15.10 0.87 -30.22
C THR A 371 15.79 -0.47 -30.44
N SER A 372 15.51 -1.15 -31.55
CA SER A 372 16.20 -2.40 -31.91
C SER A 372 17.72 -2.26 -31.94
N THR A 373 18.24 -1.13 -32.41
CA THR A 373 19.69 -0.86 -32.45
C THR A 373 20.27 -0.82 -31.05
N VAL A 374 19.62 -0.12 -30.12
CA VAL A 374 20.09 -0.02 -28.73
C VAL A 374 20.00 -1.37 -28.03
N LEU A 375 18.91 -2.12 -28.24
CA LEU A 375 18.77 -3.46 -27.67
C LEU A 375 19.81 -4.44 -28.25
N ASN A 376 20.10 -4.38 -29.56
CA ASN A 376 21.17 -5.17 -30.16
C ASN A 376 22.54 -4.81 -29.59
N LEU A 377 22.83 -3.52 -29.39
CA LEU A 377 24.07 -3.05 -28.76
C LEU A 377 24.22 -3.55 -27.32
N LEU A 378 23.13 -3.61 -26.56
CA LEU A 378 23.09 -4.22 -25.22
C LEU A 378 23.39 -5.71 -25.29
N LEU A 379 22.72 -6.41 -26.21
CA LEU A 379 22.84 -7.85 -26.44
C LEU A 379 24.07 -8.21 -27.28
N HIS A 380 25.20 -7.52 -27.07
CA HIS A 380 26.45 -7.87 -27.73
C HIS A 380 26.87 -9.30 -27.35
N GLU A 381 27.60 -9.98 -28.25
CA GLU A 381 27.88 -11.41 -28.28
C GLU A 381 28.20 -12.06 -26.91
N ARG A 382 28.95 -11.37 -26.05
CA ARG A 382 29.29 -11.84 -24.69
C ARG A 382 28.09 -11.87 -23.74
N LEU A 383 27.28 -10.82 -23.70
CA LEU A 383 26.10 -10.73 -22.84
C LEU A 383 24.98 -11.62 -23.36
N ALA A 384 24.74 -11.61 -24.67
CA ALA A 384 23.70 -12.41 -25.30
C ALA A 384 23.85 -13.91 -25.01
N SER A 385 25.07 -14.44 -24.99
CA SER A 385 25.28 -15.87 -24.70
C SER A 385 24.83 -16.29 -23.28
N ARG A 386 24.67 -15.36 -22.33
CA ARG A 386 24.34 -15.65 -20.93
C ARG A 386 22.88 -15.40 -20.58
N ILE A 387 22.18 -14.58 -21.36
CA ILE A 387 20.79 -14.23 -21.10
C ILE A 387 19.90 -15.45 -21.28
N ARG A 388 19.11 -15.73 -20.24
CA ARG A 388 18.12 -16.80 -20.17
C ARG A 388 16.69 -16.26 -20.23
N PHE A 389 16.45 -15.09 -19.63
CA PHE A 389 15.15 -14.45 -19.58
C PHE A 389 15.23 -13.04 -20.18
N LEU A 390 14.49 -12.81 -21.28
CA LEU A 390 14.43 -11.51 -21.94
C LEU A 390 12.97 -11.05 -22.08
N TYR A 391 12.64 -9.92 -21.45
CA TYR A 391 11.34 -9.27 -21.54
C TYR A 391 11.48 -7.90 -22.18
N ALA A 392 10.78 -7.67 -23.29
CA ALA A 392 10.71 -6.38 -23.97
C ALA A 392 9.29 -6.15 -24.49
N GLU A 393 8.32 -6.22 -23.58
CA GLU A 393 6.90 -6.04 -23.89
C GLU A 393 6.54 -4.56 -24.10
N ASN A 394 5.57 -4.27 -24.97
CA ASN A 394 5.05 -2.94 -25.27
C ASN A 394 6.14 -1.92 -25.64
N CYS A 395 7.20 -2.37 -26.30
CA CYS A 395 8.28 -1.51 -26.79
C CYS A 395 8.00 -1.09 -28.24
N THR A 396 7.38 0.09 -28.41
CA THR A 396 6.88 0.60 -29.70
C THR A 396 7.96 0.88 -30.76
N GLU A 397 9.24 0.97 -30.35
CA GLU A 397 10.38 1.24 -31.25
C GLU A 397 11.18 -0.02 -31.61
N LEU A 398 10.74 -1.20 -31.16
CA LEU A 398 11.31 -2.46 -31.61
C LEU A 398 10.77 -2.82 -32.99
N SER A 399 11.67 -3.21 -33.88
CA SER A 399 11.44 -3.61 -35.26
C SER A 399 12.12 -4.96 -35.56
N HIS A 400 11.92 -5.48 -36.77
CA HIS A 400 12.57 -6.70 -37.27
C HIS A 400 14.12 -6.68 -37.18
N ARG A 401 14.78 -5.51 -37.06
CA ARG A 401 16.23 -5.42 -36.86
C ARG A 401 16.73 -6.08 -35.58
N LEU A 402 15.86 -6.27 -34.57
CA LEU A 402 16.21 -7.01 -33.34
C LEU A 402 16.71 -8.44 -33.63
N LEU A 403 16.34 -8.98 -34.79
CA LEU A 403 16.68 -10.34 -35.17
C LEU A 403 18.15 -10.52 -35.58
N GLU A 404 18.90 -9.45 -35.81
CA GLU A 404 20.33 -9.49 -36.14
C GLU A 404 21.16 -10.15 -35.01
N ASN A 405 20.86 -9.84 -33.74
CA ASN A 405 21.58 -10.38 -32.59
C ASN A 405 20.86 -11.54 -31.88
N LEU A 406 19.66 -11.93 -32.35
CA LEU A 406 18.97 -13.10 -31.81
C LEU A 406 19.77 -14.40 -31.98
N TYR A 407 20.64 -14.48 -33.01
CA TYR A 407 21.58 -15.60 -33.21
C TYR A 407 22.55 -15.83 -32.05
N SER A 408 22.82 -14.78 -31.27
CA SER A 408 23.77 -14.81 -30.16
C SER A 408 23.12 -15.29 -28.85
N LEU A 409 21.78 -15.32 -28.77
CA LEU A 409 20.99 -15.69 -27.58
C LEU A 409 20.83 -17.22 -27.46
N LYS A 410 21.96 -17.94 -27.41
CA LYS A 410 22.00 -19.41 -27.46
C LYS A 410 21.45 -20.12 -26.23
N ASN A 411 21.28 -19.42 -25.10
CA ASN A 411 20.84 -19.98 -23.81
C ASN A 411 19.48 -19.42 -23.35
N LEU A 412 18.72 -18.87 -24.28
CA LEU A 412 17.42 -18.29 -23.97
C LEU A 412 16.43 -19.39 -23.55
N ASP A 413 15.80 -19.19 -22.40
CA ASP A 413 14.75 -20.01 -21.83
C ASP A 413 13.39 -19.30 -22.01
N MET A 414 13.33 -17.99 -21.80
CA MET A 414 12.11 -17.18 -21.87
C MET A 414 12.31 -15.94 -22.74
N LEU A 415 11.38 -15.71 -23.67
CA LEU A 415 11.31 -14.51 -24.50
C LEU A 415 9.91 -13.92 -24.49
N SER A 416 9.77 -12.66 -24.08
CA SER A 416 8.52 -11.91 -24.24
C SER A 416 8.75 -10.65 -25.06
N LEU A 417 8.06 -10.54 -26.20
CA LEU A 417 8.03 -9.38 -27.08
C LEU A 417 6.61 -8.85 -27.28
N ALA A 418 5.68 -9.21 -26.39
CA ALA A 418 4.27 -8.87 -26.49
C ALA A 418 4.03 -7.37 -26.76
N GLY A 419 3.02 -7.04 -27.57
CA GLY A 419 2.66 -5.65 -27.89
C GLY A 419 3.67 -4.90 -28.76
N SER A 420 4.63 -5.60 -29.37
CA SER A 420 5.58 -4.99 -30.32
C SER A 420 5.01 -4.96 -31.73
N GLU A 421 4.36 -3.85 -32.10
CA GLU A 421 3.62 -3.71 -33.36
C GLU A 421 4.48 -3.76 -34.64
N LYS A 422 5.79 -3.50 -34.58
CA LYS A 422 6.68 -3.50 -35.77
C LYS A 422 7.52 -4.77 -35.89
N VAL A 423 7.27 -5.77 -35.03
CA VAL A 423 8.01 -7.03 -35.02
C VAL A 423 7.11 -8.16 -35.54
N HIS A 424 7.50 -8.77 -36.66
CA HIS A 424 6.74 -9.85 -37.26
C HIS A 424 7.01 -11.18 -36.55
N VAL A 425 5.93 -11.87 -36.17
CA VAL A 425 5.96 -13.14 -35.43
C VAL A 425 6.73 -14.22 -36.18
N GLU A 426 6.49 -14.36 -37.49
CA GLU A 426 7.14 -15.38 -38.33
C GLU A 426 8.66 -15.21 -38.36
N ALA A 427 9.12 -13.96 -38.48
CA ALA A 427 10.53 -13.65 -38.49
C ALA A 427 11.17 -14.09 -37.16
N ILE A 428 10.55 -13.89 -36.01
CA ILE A 428 11.08 -14.39 -34.73
C ILE A 428 11.13 -15.92 -34.72
N LEU A 429 10.02 -16.58 -35.03
CA LEU A 429 9.92 -18.04 -34.92
C LEU A 429 10.83 -18.77 -35.90
N ASN A 430 10.98 -18.28 -37.13
CA ASN A 430 11.94 -18.85 -38.09
C ASN A 430 13.38 -18.74 -37.58
N ARG A 431 13.76 -17.63 -36.95
CA ARG A 431 15.12 -17.49 -36.37
C ARG A 431 15.30 -18.37 -35.12
N LEU A 432 14.31 -18.44 -34.22
CA LEU A 432 14.37 -19.32 -33.04
C LEU A 432 14.36 -20.81 -33.41
N GLY A 433 13.59 -21.17 -34.44
CA GLY A 433 13.54 -22.52 -35.03
C GLY A 433 14.86 -22.91 -35.68
N ALA A 434 15.48 -22.02 -36.46
CA ALA A 434 16.81 -22.25 -37.05
C ALA A 434 17.90 -22.52 -36.01
N MET A 435 17.74 -22.01 -34.79
CA MET A 435 18.65 -22.25 -33.66
C MET A 435 18.26 -23.46 -32.79
N ASN A 436 17.20 -24.18 -33.13
CA ASN A 436 16.59 -25.25 -32.30
C ASN A 436 16.21 -24.80 -30.87
N LEU A 437 16.04 -23.49 -30.64
CA LEU A 437 15.75 -22.96 -29.30
C LEU A 437 14.32 -23.26 -28.84
N LEU A 438 13.36 -23.27 -29.77
CA LEU A 438 11.93 -23.46 -29.47
C LEU A 438 11.64 -24.77 -28.71
N ARG A 439 12.47 -25.81 -28.86
CA ARG A 439 12.34 -27.07 -28.12
C ARG A 439 12.71 -26.91 -26.64
N ARG A 440 13.76 -26.14 -26.35
CA ARG A 440 14.31 -25.98 -25.00
C ARG A 440 13.66 -24.85 -24.20
N MET A 441 13.26 -23.77 -24.88
CA MET A 441 12.62 -22.62 -24.25
C MET A 441 11.43 -23.06 -23.38
N THR A 442 11.21 -22.38 -22.26
CA THR A 442 10.09 -22.59 -21.35
C THR A 442 8.85 -21.88 -21.85
N GLU A 443 8.99 -20.66 -22.35
CA GLU A 443 7.87 -19.85 -22.84
C GLU A 443 8.35 -18.80 -23.86
N VAL A 444 7.51 -18.52 -24.84
CA VAL A 444 7.70 -17.49 -25.87
C VAL A 444 6.41 -16.71 -26.00
N ASN A 445 6.39 -15.48 -25.52
CA ASN A 445 5.21 -14.61 -25.55
C ASN A 445 5.32 -13.57 -26.67
N LEU A 446 4.47 -13.71 -27.70
CA LEU A 446 4.39 -12.82 -28.86
C LEU A 446 2.97 -12.23 -29.03
N THR A 447 2.18 -12.18 -27.94
CA THR A 447 0.81 -11.65 -27.99
C THR A 447 0.81 -10.20 -28.47
N GLY A 448 -0.04 -9.84 -29.44
CA GLY A 448 -0.14 -8.47 -29.95
C GLY A 448 0.93 -8.06 -30.97
N CYS A 449 1.84 -8.96 -31.37
CA CYS A 449 2.69 -8.75 -32.55
C CYS A 449 1.91 -9.03 -33.85
N PRO A 450 2.12 -8.28 -34.95
CA PRO A 450 1.43 -8.51 -36.21
C PRO A 450 1.75 -9.90 -36.79
N LEU A 451 0.67 -10.66 -37.07
CA LEU A 451 0.70 -11.87 -37.89
C LEU A 451 0.47 -11.50 -39.36
N GLY A 452 1.33 -11.96 -40.27
CA GLY A 452 1.08 -11.83 -41.71
C GLY A 452 -0.07 -12.74 -42.15
N VAL A 453 -0.90 -12.24 -43.07
CA VAL A 453 -2.16 -12.88 -43.51
C VAL A 453 -1.92 -14.19 -44.28
N SER A 454 -0.70 -14.42 -44.79
CA SER A 454 -0.35 -15.62 -45.58
C SER A 454 0.22 -16.77 -44.73
N GLU A 455 0.50 -16.54 -43.45
CA GLU A 455 1.45 -17.38 -42.68
C GLU A 455 0.83 -18.10 -41.46
N ALA A 456 -0.47 -17.94 -41.19
CA ALA A 456 -1.14 -18.57 -40.04
C ALA A 456 -1.05 -20.11 -40.05
N SER A 457 -1.02 -20.73 -41.24
CA SER A 457 -0.92 -22.18 -41.40
C SER A 457 0.48 -22.74 -41.10
N ALA A 458 1.54 -21.94 -41.30
CA ALA A 458 2.91 -22.34 -40.95
C ALA A 458 3.18 -22.26 -39.44
N LEU A 459 2.46 -21.36 -38.74
CA LEU A 459 2.57 -21.18 -37.30
C LEU A 459 2.02 -22.36 -36.49
N LEU A 460 1.07 -23.13 -37.02
CA LEU A 460 0.56 -24.35 -36.38
C LEU A 460 1.67 -25.35 -36.05
N GLN A 461 2.75 -25.39 -36.84
CA GLN A 461 3.92 -26.25 -36.57
C GLN A 461 4.70 -25.85 -35.32
N TYR A 462 4.62 -24.57 -34.92
CA TYR A 462 5.31 -24.02 -33.75
C TYR A 462 4.39 -23.89 -32.54
N VAL A 463 3.09 -23.65 -32.76
CA VAL A 463 2.04 -23.55 -31.72
C VAL A 463 1.78 -24.90 -31.04
N ASP A 464 2.11 -26.03 -31.69
CA ASP A 464 2.02 -27.38 -31.10
C ASP A 464 2.98 -27.57 -29.91
N HIS A 465 3.99 -26.71 -29.79
CA HIS A 465 4.73 -26.55 -28.54
C HIS A 465 3.89 -25.68 -27.60
N ARG A 466 3.30 -26.28 -26.54
CA ARG A 466 2.49 -25.66 -25.46
C ARG A 466 3.15 -24.49 -24.68
N LYS A 467 4.14 -23.83 -25.26
CA LYS A 467 5.05 -22.85 -24.70
C LYS A 467 5.03 -21.53 -25.49
N VAL A 468 4.43 -21.48 -26.68
CA VAL A 468 4.39 -20.27 -27.53
C VAL A 468 3.00 -19.62 -27.46
N LEU A 469 2.93 -18.39 -26.97
CA LEU A 469 1.71 -17.58 -26.88
C LEU A 469 1.62 -16.64 -28.09
N ILE A 470 0.66 -16.88 -28.98
CA ILE A 470 0.40 -16.09 -30.20
C ILE A 470 -1.10 -15.83 -30.27
N GLY A 471 -1.50 -14.59 -30.54
CA GLY A 471 -2.91 -14.20 -30.65
C GLY A 471 -3.44 -13.51 -29.39
N GLY A 472 -4.18 -12.43 -29.61
CA GLY A 472 -4.87 -11.68 -28.57
C GLY A 472 -6.06 -12.48 -28.04
N ALA A 473 -5.84 -13.18 -26.94
CA ALA A 473 -6.84 -13.45 -25.90
C ALA A 473 -6.12 -13.81 -24.59
N MET A 474 -5.33 -12.88 -24.07
CA MET A 474 -5.41 -12.64 -22.63
C MET A 474 -6.43 -11.53 -22.47
N VAL A 475 -7.56 -11.86 -21.86
CA VAL A 475 -8.43 -10.88 -21.21
C VAL A 475 -7.50 -9.91 -20.45
N PRO A 476 -7.65 -8.59 -20.64
CA PRO A 476 -6.82 -7.64 -19.91
C PRO A 476 -6.86 -8.01 -18.43
N THR A 477 -5.72 -7.98 -17.76
CA THR A 477 -5.66 -7.75 -16.32
C THR A 477 -6.09 -6.30 -16.03
N GLU A 478 -7.23 -5.88 -16.55
CA GLU A 478 -8.16 -5.08 -15.79
C GLU A 478 -9.02 -6.13 -15.09
N LYS A 479 -9.17 -6.02 -13.76
CA LYS A 479 -10.12 -6.86 -13.04
C LYS A 479 -11.41 -6.91 -13.87
N PRO A 480 -11.90 -8.08 -14.35
CA PRO A 480 -13.22 -8.11 -14.94
C PRO A 480 -14.14 -7.47 -13.92
N ASP A 481 -14.91 -6.47 -14.34
CA ASP A 481 -15.79 -5.75 -13.43
C ASP A 481 -16.59 -6.81 -12.67
N LEU A 482 -16.63 -6.71 -11.32
CA LEU A 482 -17.14 -7.79 -10.45
C LEU A 482 -18.54 -8.25 -10.92
N LYS A 483 -19.28 -7.37 -11.59
CA LYS A 483 -20.58 -7.58 -12.25
C LYS A 483 -20.61 -8.66 -13.34
N SER A 484 -19.54 -8.87 -14.10
CA SER A 484 -19.53 -9.83 -15.22
C SER A 484 -19.44 -11.29 -14.74
N LEU A 485 -18.85 -11.54 -13.57
CA LEU A 485 -18.73 -12.88 -12.99
C LEU A 485 -20.03 -13.37 -12.34
N PHE A 486 -20.91 -12.46 -11.90
CA PHE A 486 -22.27 -12.83 -11.45
C PHE A 486 -23.14 -13.42 -12.56
N LYS A 487 -22.81 -13.14 -13.83
CA LYS A 487 -23.56 -13.61 -15.00
C LYS A 487 -23.16 -15.03 -15.44
N LEU A 488 -22.14 -15.65 -14.81
CA LEU A 488 -21.65 -17.00 -15.14
C LEU A 488 -22.43 -18.14 -14.46
N SER A 489 -23.62 -17.86 -13.90
CA SER A 489 -24.46 -18.90 -13.30
C SER A 489 -24.81 -19.99 -14.31
N SER A 490 -24.60 -21.25 -13.95
CA SER A 490 -24.81 -22.46 -14.75
C SER A 490 -23.75 -22.77 -15.82
N GLU A 491 -22.64 -22.04 -15.86
CA GLU A 491 -21.50 -22.36 -16.73
C GLU A 491 -20.52 -23.32 -16.06
N THR A 492 -19.90 -24.21 -16.84
CA THR A 492 -18.89 -25.15 -16.34
C THR A 492 -17.50 -24.53 -16.48
N VAL A 493 -16.79 -24.37 -15.37
CA VAL A 493 -15.49 -23.70 -15.34
C VAL A 493 -14.44 -24.60 -14.70
N THR A 494 -13.17 -24.27 -14.96
CA THR A 494 -12.05 -24.87 -14.22
C THR A 494 -11.31 -23.79 -13.45
N ILE A 495 -11.13 -23.99 -12.14
CA ILE A 495 -10.51 -23.04 -11.22
C ILE A 495 -9.18 -23.62 -10.76
N GLU A 496 -8.08 -22.88 -10.92
CA GLU A 496 -6.81 -23.19 -10.27
C GLU A 496 -6.69 -22.36 -8.98
N LEU A 497 -6.43 -23.03 -7.86
CA LEU A 497 -6.16 -22.40 -6.58
C LEU A 497 -4.67 -22.03 -6.44
N LYS A 498 -4.36 -21.06 -5.58
CA LYS A 498 -2.97 -20.62 -5.30
C LYS A 498 -2.06 -21.76 -4.81
N ASN A 499 -2.61 -22.79 -4.20
CA ASN A 499 -1.87 -23.98 -3.77
C ASN A 499 -1.64 -25.01 -4.90
N GLY A 500 -2.13 -24.75 -6.12
CA GLY A 500 -2.01 -25.61 -7.31
C GLY A 500 -3.07 -26.71 -7.41
N THR A 501 -4.11 -26.68 -6.58
CA THR A 501 -5.28 -27.56 -6.72
C THR A 501 -6.14 -27.08 -7.90
N GLN A 502 -6.60 -28.01 -8.74
CA GLN A 502 -7.52 -27.72 -9.82
C GLN A 502 -8.93 -28.22 -9.47
N VAL A 503 -9.93 -27.36 -9.69
CA VAL A 503 -11.33 -27.63 -9.38
C VAL A 503 -12.15 -27.36 -10.64
N SER A 504 -12.72 -28.39 -11.24
CA SER A 504 -13.65 -28.25 -12.38
C SER A 504 -15.08 -28.47 -11.90
N GLY A 505 -16.03 -27.61 -12.26
CA GLY A 505 -17.42 -27.77 -11.86
C GLY A 505 -18.33 -26.70 -12.44
N THR A 506 -19.64 -26.85 -12.25
CA THR A 506 -20.63 -25.88 -12.75
C THR A 506 -20.92 -24.82 -11.70
N ILE A 507 -20.80 -23.53 -12.04
CA ILE A 507 -21.04 -22.41 -11.13
C ILE A 507 -22.53 -22.34 -10.77
N VAL A 508 -22.81 -22.33 -9.48
CA VAL A 508 -24.14 -22.06 -8.91
C VAL A 508 -24.28 -20.57 -8.61
N GLY A 509 -23.23 -19.95 -8.08
CA GLY A 509 -23.20 -18.52 -7.79
C GLY A 509 -21.80 -18.04 -7.40
N VAL A 510 -21.56 -16.75 -7.61
CA VAL A 510 -20.32 -16.05 -7.24
C VAL A 510 -20.71 -14.82 -6.42
N ASP A 511 -20.01 -14.55 -5.32
CA ASP A 511 -20.25 -13.35 -4.52
C ASP A 511 -19.31 -12.18 -4.89
N VAL A 512 -19.55 -11.00 -4.29
CA VAL A 512 -18.77 -9.77 -4.53
C VAL A 512 -17.29 -9.94 -4.11
N SER A 513 -17.00 -10.87 -3.19
CA SER A 513 -15.66 -11.21 -2.72
C SER A 513 -15.01 -12.37 -3.49
N MET A 514 -15.60 -12.75 -4.63
CA MET A 514 -15.14 -13.83 -5.52
C MET A 514 -15.27 -15.24 -4.94
N ASN A 515 -16.00 -15.44 -3.84
CA ASN A 515 -16.28 -16.80 -3.39
C ASN A 515 -17.22 -17.46 -4.40
N THR A 516 -16.79 -18.62 -4.90
CA THR A 516 -17.42 -19.31 -6.02
C THR A 516 -17.99 -20.62 -5.54
N HIS A 517 -19.30 -20.78 -5.66
CA HIS A 517 -20.02 -22.00 -5.32
C HIS A 517 -20.22 -22.85 -6.57
N LEU A 518 -19.75 -24.10 -6.53
CA LEU A 518 -19.78 -25.04 -7.64
C LEU A 518 -20.63 -26.27 -7.29
N LYS A 519 -21.27 -26.85 -8.30
CA LYS A 519 -21.91 -28.18 -8.25
C LYS A 519 -21.29 -29.11 -9.29
N SER A 520 -21.47 -30.42 -9.12
CA SER A 520 -20.90 -31.45 -10.02
C SER A 520 -19.39 -31.29 -10.19
N VAL A 521 -18.69 -31.29 -9.07
CA VAL A 521 -17.30 -30.85 -8.96
C VAL A 521 -16.33 -32.02 -9.09
N LYS A 522 -15.28 -31.84 -9.87
CA LYS A 522 -14.13 -32.72 -9.99
C LYS A 522 -12.88 -31.95 -9.54
N MET A 523 -12.29 -32.37 -8.44
CA MET A 523 -11.11 -31.75 -7.85
C MET A 523 -9.87 -32.63 -8.03
N THR A 524 -8.77 -32.03 -8.48
CA THR A 524 -7.46 -32.69 -8.63
C THR A 524 -6.44 -31.95 -7.79
N LEU A 525 -5.88 -32.61 -6.78
CA LEU A 525 -4.84 -32.05 -5.94
C LEU A 525 -3.49 -32.08 -6.68
N LYS A 526 -2.61 -31.11 -6.41
CA LYS A 526 -1.32 -30.92 -7.10
C LYS A 526 -0.42 -32.17 -7.17
N ASN A 527 -0.57 -33.09 -6.22
CA ASN A 527 0.25 -34.31 -6.10
C ASN A 527 -0.59 -35.61 -6.07
N ALA A 528 -1.89 -35.56 -6.37
CA ALA A 528 -2.74 -36.75 -6.40
C ALA A 528 -2.96 -37.21 -7.84
N SER A 529 -2.77 -38.51 -8.10
CA SER A 529 -3.02 -39.11 -9.42
C SER A 529 -4.51 -39.29 -9.72
N GLU A 530 -5.36 -39.30 -8.69
CA GLU A 530 -6.79 -39.57 -8.83
C GLU A 530 -7.65 -38.34 -8.49
N PRO A 531 -8.59 -37.95 -9.37
CA PRO A 531 -9.48 -36.84 -9.13
C PRO A 531 -10.63 -37.22 -8.17
N VAL A 532 -10.88 -36.37 -7.19
CA VAL A 532 -11.98 -36.52 -6.22
C VAL A 532 -13.24 -35.86 -6.78
N VAL A 533 -14.34 -36.60 -6.84
CA VAL A 533 -15.64 -36.09 -7.28
C VAL A 533 -16.48 -35.70 -6.07
N LEU A 534 -17.04 -34.50 -6.10
CA LEU A 534 -17.85 -33.89 -5.04
C LEU A 534 -19.16 -33.36 -5.64
N GLU A 535 -20.24 -33.45 -4.88
CA GLU A 535 -21.54 -32.94 -5.35
C GLU A 535 -21.58 -31.41 -5.36
N THR A 536 -21.03 -30.77 -4.32
CA THR A 536 -20.89 -29.31 -4.21
C THR A 536 -19.53 -28.93 -3.61
N LEU A 537 -19.03 -27.75 -3.96
CA LEU A 537 -17.81 -27.18 -3.37
C LEU A 537 -17.88 -25.66 -3.38
N SER A 538 -17.52 -25.02 -2.27
CA SER A 538 -17.35 -23.56 -2.20
C SER A 538 -15.86 -23.21 -2.14
N VAL A 539 -15.42 -22.37 -3.08
CA VAL A 539 -14.04 -21.90 -3.18
C VAL A 539 -13.97 -20.45 -2.76
N ARG A 540 -13.16 -20.13 -1.75
CA ARG A 540 -12.95 -18.75 -1.30
C ARG A 540 -12.18 -17.95 -2.35
N GLY A 541 -12.68 -16.77 -2.71
CA GLY A 541 -12.15 -15.94 -3.80
C GLY A 541 -10.68 -15.57 -3.66
N ASN A 542 -10.22 -15.30 -2.43
CA ASN A 542 -8.81 -14.99 -2.17
C ASN A 542 -7.86 -16.17 -2.46
N ASN A 543 -8.37 -17.41 -2.47
CA ASN A 543 -7.57 -18.59 -2.76
C ASN A 543 -7.53 -18.94 -4.25
N ILE A 544 -8.33 -18.26 -5.07
CA ILE A 544 -8.36 -18.46 -6.53
C ILE A 544 -7.14 -17.77 -7.15
N ARG A 545 -6.44 -18.51 -8.03
CA ARG A 545 -5.34 -17.98 -8.83
C ARG A 545 -5.87 -17.46 -10.16
N TYR A 546 -6.67 -18.27 -10.86
CA TYR A 546 -7.39 -17.89 -12.08
C TYR A 546 -8.54 -18.87 -12.34
N ILE A 547 -9.51 -18.43 -13.14
CA ILE A 547 -10.65 -19.24 -13.62
C ILE A 547 -10.52 -19.37 -15.13
N ILE A 548 -10.60 -20.60 -15.63
CA ILE A 548 -10.65 -20.95 -17.04
C ILE A 548 -12.12 -21.05 -17.44
N LEU A 549 -12.51 -20.21 -18.40
CA LEU A 549 -13.87 -20.18 -18.96
C LEU A 549 -13.94 -21.08 -20.22
N PRO A 550 -15.12 -21.63 -20.56
CA PRO A 550 -15.32 -22.36 -21.81
C PRO A 550 -15.11 -21.47 -23.05
N ASP A 551 -14.51 -22.04 -24.09
CA ASP A 551 -14.29 -21.36 -25.38
C ASP A 551 -15.59 -20.97 -26.09
N SER A 552 -16.72 -21.62 -25.74
CA SER A 552 -18.05 -21.34 -26.29
C SER A 552 -18.75 -20.14 -25.65
N LEU A 553 -18.15 -19.51 -24.63
CA LEU A 553 -18.77 -18.42 -23.90
C LEU A 553 -18.65 -17.10 -24.70
N PRO A 554 -19.77 -16.41 -25.02
CA PRO A 554 -19.73 -15.18 -25.78
C PRO A 554 -19.30 -14.01 -24.88
N LEU A 555 -17.99 -13.86 -24.70
CA LEU A 555 -17.37 -12.85 -23.83
C LEU A 555 -17.75 -11.42 -24.21
N GLU A 556 -17.96 -11.15 -25.50
CA GLU A 556 -18.33 -9.82 -26.00
C GLU A 556 -19.71 -9.34 -25.51
N THR A 557 -20.65 -10.25 -25.24
CA THR A 557 -21.99 -9.89 -24.73
C THR A 557 -22.03 -9.79 -23.20
N LEU A 558 -21.11 -10.48 -22.52
CA LEU A 558 -20.99 -10.48 -21.06
C LEU A 558 -20.22 -9.27 -20.50
N LEU A 559 -19.34 -8.68 -21.32
CA LEU A 559 -18.50 -7.52 -21.00
C LEU A 559 -19.12 -6.17 -21.40
N ILE A 560 -20.37 -6.15 -21.89
CA ILE A 560 -21.08 -4.88 -22.13
C ILE A 560 -21.52 -4.33 -20.78
N ASP A 561 -20.85 -3.25 -20.35
CA ASP A 561 -21.34 -2.38 -19.29
C ASP A 561 -22.72 -1.83 -19.67
N ASP A 562 -23.73 -2.12 -18.86
CA ASP A 562 -24.98 -1.36 -18.85
C ASP A 562 -24.67 0.07 -18.37
N VAL A 563 -24.13 0.89 -19.28
CA VAL A 563 -24.01 2.33 -19.05
C VAL A 563 -25.43 2.87 -18.84
N PRO A 564 -25.76 3.47 -17.69
CA PRO A 564 -27.04 4.14 -17.54
C PRO A 564 -27.08 5.25 -18.60
N LYS A 565 -28.01 5.16 -19.54
CA LYS A 565 -28.23 6.20 -20.56
C LYS A 565 -28.42 7.54 -19.85
N SER A 566 -27.41 8.40 -19.87
CA SER A 566 -27.54 9.78 -19.43
C SER A 566 -28.63 10.42 -20.29
N LYS A 567 -29.73 10.86 -19.67
CA LYS A 567 -30.74 11.68 -20.35
C LYS A 567 -30.06 12.96 -20.86
N LYS A 568 -29.70 12.99 -22.14
CA LYS A 568 -29.35 14.23 -22.84
C LYS A 568 -30.61 15.10 -22.87
N LYS A 569 -30.63 16.16 -22.05
CA LYS A 569 -31.57 17.27 -22.25
C LYS A 569 -31.17 17.98 -23.55
N ALA A 570 -32.18 18.22 -24.38
CA ALA A 570 -32.09 18.73 -25.74
C ALA A 570 -31.45 20.13 -25.83
N ALA A 571 -30.49 20.27 -26.74
CA ALA A 571 -30.16 21.54 -27.39
C ALA A 571 -29.48 21.24 -28.74
N ALA A 572 -30.29 20.83 -29.71
CA ALA A 572 -29.92 20.83 -31.13
C ALA A 572 -31.20 21.02 -31.97
N ALA A 573 -31.64 22.27 -32.08
CA ALA A 573 -32.39 22.72 -33.25
C ALA A 573 -31.60 23.88 -33.85
N ALA A 574 -31.48 23.85 -35.18
CA ALA A 574 -30.83 24.85 -36.04
C ALA A 574 -29.29 24.80 -36.15
N ALA A 575 -28.77 23.74 -36.78
CA ALA A 575 -27.50 23.86 -37.52
C ALA A 575 -27.33 22.77 -38.61
N ARG A 576 -28.30 22.57 -39.51
CA ARG A 576 -28.07 21.98 -40.85
C ARG A 576 -29.10 22.48 -41.86
N GLY A 577 -28.60 23.06 -42.95
CA GLY A 577 -29.35 23.59 -44.10
C GLY A 577 -28.95 25.05 -44.32
N ALA A 578 -28.26 25.48 -45.37
CA ALA A 578 -27.96 24.84 -46.64
C ALA A 578 -26.67 25.47 -47.21
N ARG A 579 -25.87 24.65 -47.90
CA ARG A 579 -24.94 25.14 -48.93
C ARG A 579 -25.74 25.26 -50.22
N GLY A 580 -25.70 26.41 -50.89
CA GLY A 580 -26.11 26.51 -52.29
C GLY A 580 -26.59 27.89 -52.74
N ALA A 581 -25.87 28.43 -53.72
CA ALA A 581 -26.27 29.43 -54.72
C ALA A 581 -26.09 30.92 -54.43
N ALA A 582 -25.72 31.60 -55.51
CA ALA A 582 -25.06 32.88 -55.60
C ALA A 582 -26.01 34.06 -55.87
N ALA A 583 -25.40 35.26 -55.86
CA ALA A 583 -25.64 36.42 -56.73
C ALA A 583 -26.25 37.69 -56.10
N ARG A 584 -25.45 38.76 -56.19
CA ARG A 584 -25.77 40.17 -56.56
C ARG A 584 -26.72 41.02 -55.68
N GLY A 585 -26.30 42.28 -55.50
CA GLY A 585 -27.14 43.43 -55.11
C GLY A 585 -26.71 44.02 -53.76
N ALA A 586 -25.90 45.09 -53.65
CA ALA A 586 -26.08 46.47 -54.10
C ALA A 586 -27.27 47.22 -53.45
N ARG A 587 -26.89 48.19 -52.60
CA ARG A 587 -27.53 49.49 -52.31
C ARG A 587 -28.89 49.51 -51.59
N GLY A 588 -29.00 50.42 -50.62
CA GLY A 588 -30.23 51.21 -50.49
C GLY A 588 -30.65 51.66 -49.09
N ALA A 589 -30.11 52.81 -48.69
CA ALA A 589 -30.88 53.96 -48.17
C ALA A 589 -31.66 53.88 -46.83
N ARG A 590 -31.23 54.82 -45.96
CA ARG A 590 -32.03 55.88 -45.28
C ARG A 590 -33.15 55.49 -44.31
N GLY A 591 -33.05 56.07 -43.12
CA GLY A 591 -34.05 57.05 -42.69
C GLY A 591 -34.41 57.08 -41.21
N GLY A 592 -34.08 58.21 -40.55
CA GLY A 592 -34.79 58.80 -39.41
C GLY A 592 -34.59 58.14 -38.04
N GLY A 593 -34.35 58.84 -36.93
CA GLY A 593 -34.36 60.27 -36.65
C GLY A 593 -34.79 60.47 -35.18
N GLY A 594 -34.20 61.45 -34.48
CA GLY A 594 -34.91 62.22 -33.45
C GLY A 594 -34.39 62.19 -32.00
N GLY A 595 -33.84 63.34 -31.57
CA GLY A 595 -33.84 63.89 -30.20
C GLY A 595 -32.74 63.39 -29.26
N GLY A 596 -31.72 64.16 -28.86
CA GLY A 596 -31.72 65.52 -28.28
C GLY A 596 -31.80 65.39 -26.75
N GLY A 597 -30.98 65.96 -25.88
CA GLY A 597 -29.87 66.91 -25.90
C GLY A 597 -29.66 67.37 -24.45
N GLY A 598 -28.43 67.70 -24.03
CA GLY A 598 -28.16 68.38 -22.76
C GLY A 598 -26.94 67.85 -21.97
N GLY A 599 -25.77 68.46 -22.19
CA GLY A 599 -24.63 68.43 -21.24
C GLY A 599 -24.74 69.57 -20.21
N PRO A 600 -23.64 70.13 -19.66
CA PRO A 600 -22.24 69.67 -19.67
C PRO A 600 -21.42 69.90 -18.36
N ARG A 601 -20.28 69.18 -18.27
CA ARG A 601 -18.89 69.57 -17.91
C ARG A 601 -18.55 70.58 -16.78
N GLY A 602 -17.49 70.23 -16.02
CA GLY A 602 -16.41 71.14 -15.58
C GLY A 602 -15.51 70.51 -14.48
N ARG A 603 -14.28 70.05 -14.78
CA ARG A 603 -12.95 70.71 -14.57
C ARG A 603 -12.60 70.95 -13.08
N GLY A 604 -11.42 70.67 -12.51
CA GLY A 604 -10.12 70.19 -12.99
C GLY A 604 -8.96 70.84 -12.20
N GLY A 605 -8.16 70.03 -11.45
CA GLY A 605 -6.74 70.20 -10.99
C GLY A 605 -6.24 71.52 -10.33
N PRO A 606 -4.92 71.68 -10.03
CA PRO A 606 -3.81 70.71 -9.84
C PRO A 606 -2.73 71.06 -8.74
N ARG A 607 -1.73 70.16 -8.53
CA ARG A 607 -0.31 70.33 -8.01
C ARG A 607 -0.09 70.93 -6.58
N GLY A 608 0.91 70.58 -5.77
CA GLY A 608 2.09 69.70 -5.79
C GLY A 608 3.04 69.96 -4.58
N GLY A 609 4.05 69.09 -4.36
CA GLY A 609 5.23 69.25 -3.45
C GLY A 609 5.12 68.53 -2.09
N GLY A 610 6.12 67.90 -1.45
CA GLY A 610 7.54 67.63 -1.72
C GLY A 610 8.29 67.27 -0.40
N ARG A 611 8.90 66.06 -0.34
CA ARG A 611 10.07 65.54 0.44
C ARG A 611 10.29 65.80 1.96
N GLY A 612 10.73 64.72 2.65
CA GLY A 612 11.62 64.71 3.84
C GLY A 612 11.44 63.45 4.71
N MET A 613 12.25 62.38 4.58
CA MET A 613 13.49 62.01 5.29
C MET A 613 13.35 61.38 6.71
N THR A 614 13.96 60.20 6.87
CA THR A 614 14.65 59.60 8.05
C THR A 614 13.92 58.99 9.27
N ARG A 615 14.14 57.66 9.42
CA ARG A 615 14.63 56.85 10.57
C ARG A 615 14.33 57.32 12.02
N GLY A 616 13.81 56.38 12.82
CA GLY A 616 14.01 56.37 14.28
C GLY A 616 13.25 55.25 15.00
N ARG A 617 14.00 54.27 15.55
CA ARG A 617 13.51 53.27 16.52
C ARG A 617 13.39 53.92 17.91
N GLY A 618 12.42 53.49 18.72
CA GLY A 618 12.40 53.59 20.19
C GLY A 618 11.24 52.72 20.70
N ARG A 619 11.47 51.52 21.24
CA ARG A 619 11.77 51.18 22.65
C ARG A 619 10.80 51.82 23.67
N GLY A 620 9.89 50.97 24.16
CA GLY A 620 9.78 50.60 25.58
C GLY A 620 8.92 51.48 26.49
N TRP A 621 8.53 50.85 27.62
CA TRP A 621 7.69 51.31 28.73
C TRP A 621 6.18 51.24 28.40
N ARG A 622 5.35 50.43 29.06
CA ARG A 622 5.33 49.92 30.43
C ARG A 622 4.91 48.45 30.50
#